data_AF-A0A7J2UBK5-F1
#
_entry.id   AF-A0A7J2UBK5-F1
#
_cell.length_a   1.000
_cell.length_b   1.000
_cell.length_c   1.000
_cell.angle_alpha   90.00
_cell.angle_beta   90.00
_cell.angle_gamma   90.00
#
_symmetry.space_group_name_H-M   'P 1'
#
loop_
_entity.id
_entity.type
_entity.pdbx_description
1 polymer ?
#
loop_
_entity_poly.entity_id
_entity_poly.type
_entity_poly.pdbx_seq_one_letter_code
_entity_poly.pdbx_strand_id
1 'polypeptide(L)'
;EVGGLGPSTVAKQLIDAGMQIPGYRRSDKAVETILKRYIPPVTVLGGIIVGLIAGLSDFLGVFGSGIGILLTVGIIYQYYEILLRERAAEMYPAFRRIFGE
;
A
#
# COMPACT_ATOMS: atom_id res chain seq x y z
N GLU A 1 13.96 -7.12 2.75
CA GLU A 1 13.24 -5.85 2.95
C GLU A 1 13.65 -4.87 1.85
N VAL A 2 12.77 -4.64 0.88
CA VAL A 2 12.92 -3.56 -0.12
C VAL A 2 11.52 -3.00 -0.30
N GLY A 3 11.33 -1.71 -0.02
CA GLY A 3 10.03 -1.02 -0.12
C GLY A 3 9.45 -0.47 1.18
N GLY A 4 10.08 -0.67 2.35
CA GLY A 4 9.58 -0.11 3.62
C GLY A 4 8.21 -0.65 4.07
N LEU A 5 7.74 -1.73 3.46
CA LEU A 5 6.46 -2.40 3.77
C LEU A 5 6.61 -3.51 4.84
N GLY A 6 7.74 -3.54 5.56
CA GLY A 6 7.95 -4.48 6.64
C GLY A 6 6.95 -4.26 7.77
N PRO A 7 6.49 -5.32 8.48
CA PRO A 7 5.54 -5.17 9.59
C PRO A 7 6.01 -4.16 10.64
N SER A 8 7.32 -4.13 10.91
CA SER A 8 7.96 -3.17 11.82
C SER A 8 7.96 -1.74 11.28
N THR A 9 8.29 -1.55 10.01
CA THR A 9 8.31 -0.22 9.36
C THR A 9 6.90 0.36 9.24
N VAL A 10 5.91 -0.44 8.85
CA VAL A 10 4.51 -0.02 8.76
C VAL A 10 3.94 0.24 10.16
N ALA A 11 4.25 -0.59 11.15
CA ALA A 11 3.87 -0.34 12.54
C ALA A 11 4.40 1.01 13.04
N LYS A 12 5.68 1.31 12.75
CA LYS A 12 6.30 2.59 13.10
C LYS A 12 5.63 3.77 12.40
N GLN A 13 5.39 3.70 11.09
CA GLN A 13 4.66 4.73 10.34
C GLN A 13 3.24 4.96 10.86
N LEU A 14 2.55 3.90 11.27
CA LEU A 14 1.20 3.99 11.80
C LEU A 14 1.19 4.72 13.15
N ILE A 15 2.13 4.39 14.03
CA ILE A 15 2.29 5.05 15.33
C ILE A 15 2.72 6.51 15.17
N ASP A 16 3.65 6.79 14.26
CA ASP A 16 4.09 8.15 13.91
C ASP A 16 2.96 8.99 13.32
N ALA A 17 2.00 8.36 12.61
CA ALA A 17 0.76 9.00 12.13
C ALA A 17 -0.27 9.27 13.24
N GLY A 18 0.05 9.01 14.51
CA GLY A 18 -0.81 9.28 15.65
C GLY A 18 -1.87 8.22 15.93
N MET A 19 -1.84 7.07 15.23
CA MET A 19 -2.74 5.96 15.54
C MET A 19 -2.40 5.35 16.89
N GLN A 20 -3.32 5.52 17.85
CA GLN A 20 -3.30 4.78 19.12
C GLN A 20 -4.25 3.60 19.02
N ILE A 21 -3.72 2.38 19.19
CA ILE A 21 -4.56 1.19 19.36
C ILE A 21 -5.12 1.19 20.79
N PRO A 22 -6.44 1.37 20.99
CA PRO A 22 -7.02 1.36 22.33
C PRO A 22 -6.80 0.00 23.00
N GLY A 23 -6.29 0.00 24.24
CA GLY A 23 -6.04 -1.21 25.04
C GLY A 23 -4.58 -1.67 25.16
N TYR A 24 -3.63 -1.08 24.42
CA TYR A 24 -2.20 -1.38 24.55
C TYR A 24 -1.38 -0.11 24.88
N ARG A 25 -0.35 -0.23 25.73
CA ARG A 25 0.65 0.85 25.89
C ARG A 25 1.26 1.14 24.51
N ARG A 26 1.50 2.43 24.18
CA ARG A 26 2.20 2.87 22.95
C ARG A 26 3.49 2.07 22.76
N SER A 27 3.44 0.98 22.01
CA SER A 27 4.57 0.09 21.83
C SER A 27 4.52 -0.52 20.45
N ASP A 28 5.55 -0.22 19.67
CA ASP A 28 5.74 -0.68 18.29
C ASP A 28 5.59 -2.19 18.16
N LYS A 29 6.04 -2.93 19.18
CA LYS A 29 5.99 -4.40 19.23
C LYS A 29 4.57 -4.98 19.20
N ALA A 30 3.59 -4.30 19.80
CA ALA A 30 2.21 -4.79 19.83
C ALA A 30 1.56 -4.69 18.44
N VAL A 31 1.73 -3.53 17.79
CA VAL A 31 1.24 -3.28 16.43
C VAL A 31 1.96 -4.18 15.43
N GLU A 32 3.29 -4.30 15.53
CA GLU A 32 4.10 -5.16 14.66
C GLU A 32 3.65 -6.63 14.72
N THR A 33 3.34 -7.15 15.92
CA THR A 33 2.91 -8.56 16.08
C THR A 33 1.58 -8.84 15.36
N ILE A 34 0.68 -7.86 15.37
CA ILE A 34 -0.60 -7.95 14.65
C ILE A 34 -0.34 -7.92 13.15
N LEU A 35 0.41 -6.93 12.66
CA LEU A 35 0.72 -6.78 11.24
C LEU A 35 1.49 -7.99 10.67
N LYS A 36 2.40 -8.58 11.46
CA LYS A 36 3.15 -9.78 11.08
C LYS A 36 2.26 -10.99 10.81
N ARG A 37 1.07 -11.05 11.40
CA ARG A 37 0.08 -12.12 11.14
C ARG A 37 -0.79 -11.85 9.92
N TYR A 38 -1.08 -10.58 9.61
CA TYR A 38 -1.98 -10.21 8.51
C TYR A 38 -1.28 -9.97 7.18
N ILE A 39 -0.04 -9.45 7.18
CA ILE A 39 0.69 -9.17 5.93
C ILE A 39 0.96 -10.44 5.11
N PRO A 40 1.51 -11.54 5.68
CA PRO A 40 1.81 -12.75 4.89
C PRO A 40 0.59 -13.38 4.19
N PRO A 41 -0.57 -13.61 4.84
CA PRO A 41 -1.71 -14.22 4.16
C PRO A 41 -2.30 -13.31 3.08
N VAL A 42 -2.32 -11.99 3.28
CA VAL A 42 -2.79 -11.05 2.25
C VAL A 42 -1.86 -11.06 1.03
N THR A 43 -0.54 -11.09 1.24
CA THR A 43 0.44 -11.18 0.14
C THR A 43 0.29 -12.47 -0.66
N VAL A 44 0.10 -13.62 0.00
CA VAL A 44 -0.07 -14.90 -0.68
C VAL A 44 -1.39 -14.96 -1.45
N LEU A 45 -2.50 -14.54 -0.84
CA LEU A 45 -3.80 -14.51 -1.50
C LEU A 45 -3.81 -13.53 -2.69
N GLY A 46 -3.25 -12.33 -2.49
CA GLY A 46 -3.11 -11.34 -3.56
C GLY A 46 -2.27 -11.86 -4.72
N GLY A 47 -1.13 -12.50 -4.42
CA GLY A 47 -0.27 -13.10 -5.43
C GLY A 47 -0.95 -14.20 -6.25
N ILE A 48 -1.71 -15.09 -5.60
CA ILE A 48 -2.47 -16.15 -6.27
C ILE A 48 -3.54 -15.54 -7.19
N ILE A 49 -4.30 -14.56 -6.71
CA ILE A 49 -5.37 -13.91 -7.49
C ILE A 49 -4.78 -13.20 -8.71
N VAL A 50 -3.73 -12.41 -8.53
CA VAL A 50 -3.08 -11.68 -9.64
C VAL A 50 -2.47 -12.66 -10.64
N GLY A 51 -1.83 -13.74 -10.18
CA GLY A 51 -1.28 -14.78 -11.04
C GLY A 51 -2.37 -15.51 -11.85
N LEU A 52 -3.51 -15.81 -11.23
CA LEU A 52 -4.66 -16.39 -11.92
C LEU A 52 -5.22 -15.45 -12.98
N ILE A 53 -5.39 -14.16 -12.66
CA ILE A 53 -5.89 -13.16 -13.62
C ILE A 53 -4.92 -13.03 -14.81
N ALA A 54 -3.62 -12.95 -14.56
CA ALA A 54 -2.60 -12.89 -15.61
C ALA A 54 -2.67 -14.13 -16.50
N GLY A 55 -2.66 -15.33 -15.90
CA GLY A 55 -2.70 -16.60 -16.63
C GLY A 55 -3.98 -16.80 -17.44
N LEU A 56 -5.15 -16.48 -16.88
CA LEU A 56 -6.42 -16.55 -17.61
C LEU A 56 -6.46 -15.55 -18.76
N SER A 57 -5.95 -14.34 -18.56
CA SER A 57 -5.93 -13.30 -19.59
C SER A 57 -5.00 -13.64 -20.75
N ASP A 58 -3.85 -14.28 -20.46
CA ASP A 58 -2.95 -14.80 -21.49
C ASP A 58 -3.58 -15.98 -22.25
N PHE A 59 -4.30 -16.88 -21.57
CA PHE A 59 -5.00 -17.99 -22.20
C PHE A 59 -6.16 -17.54 -23.11
N LEU A 60 -6.91 -16.50 -22.69
CA LEU A 60 -8.03 -15.95 -23.46
C LEU A 60 -7.58 -15.06 -24.64
N GLY A 61 -6.27 -14.84 -24.83
CA GLY A 61 -5.73 -14.08 -25.95
C GLY A 61 -6.09 -12.60 -25.93
N VAL A 62 -6.18 -12.00 -24.74
CA VAL A 62 -6.55 -10.58 -24.58
C VAL A 62 -5.50 -9.68 -25.22
N PHE A 63 -5.94 -8.67 -25.99
CA PHE A 63 -5.06 -7.68 -26.61
C PHE A 63 -4.22 -6.97 -25.54
N GLY A 64 -2.90 -7.11 -25.65
CA GLY A 64 -1.94 -6.49 -24.72
C GLY A 64 -1.37 -7.42 -23.64
N SER A 65 -1.71 -8.72 -23.62
CA SER A 65 -1.31 -9.71 -22.59
C SER A 65 -1.86 -9.41 -21.18
N GLY A 66 -2.08 -10.45 -20.38
CA GLY A 66 -2.53 -10.33 -18.99
C GLY A 66 -1.59 -9.49 -18.13
N ILE A 67 -0.28 -9.65 -18.36
CA ILE A 67 0.75 -8.87 -17.66
C ILE A 67 0.71 -7.39 -18.10
N GLY A 68 0.56 -7.12 -19.39
CA GLY A 68 0.50 -5.74 -19.91
C GLY A 68 -0.67 -4.96 -19.31
N ILE A 69 -1.85 -5.58 -19.21
CA ILE A 69 -3.02 -4.95 -18.61
C ILE A 69 -2.80 -4.65 -17.12
N LEU A 70 -2.25 -5.61 -16.36
CA LEU A 70 -1.95 -5.41 -14.94
C LEU A 70 -0.97 -4.24 -14.72
N LEU A 71 0.06 -4.15 -15.57
CA LEU A 71 1.02 -3.04 -15.53
C LEU A 71 0.36 -1.70 -15.87
N THR A 72 -0.46 -1.65 -16.92
CA THR A 72 -1.18 -0.42 -17.29
C THR A 72 -2.08 0.06 -16.16
N VAL A 73 -2.85 -0.83 -15.56
CA VAL A 73 -3.69 -0.50 -14.40
C VAL A 73 -2.84 0.01 -13.23
N GLY A 74 -1.71 -0.64 -12.94
CA GLY A 74 -0.78 -0.19 -11.90
C GLY A 74 -0.22 1.21 -12.13
N ILE A 75 0.20 1.52 -13.35
CA ILE A 75 0.69 2.85 -13.73
C ILE A 75 -0.42 3.90 -13.58
N ILE A 76 -1.64 3.60 -14.03
CA ILE A 76 -2.78 4.52 -13.88
C ILE A 76 -3.08 4.80 -12.41
N TYR A 77 -3.08 3.78 -11.55
CA TYR A 77 -3.27 3.97 -10.11
C TYR A 77 -2.16 4.82 -9.49
N GLN A 78 -0.90 4.57 -9.87
CA GLN A 78 0.22 5.38 -9.40
C GLN A 78 0.06 6.86 -9.79
N TYR A 79 -0.33 7.14 -11.04
CA TYR A 79 -0.64 8.51 -11.46
C TYR A 79 -1.81 9.10 -10.69
N TYR A 80 -2.88 8.34 -10.47
CA TYR A 80 -4.03 8.77 -9.70
C TYR A 80 -3.64 9.19 -8.27
N GLU A 81 -2.78 8.41 -7.59
CA GLU A 81 -2.26 8.79 -6.27
C GLU A 81 -1.43 10.08 -6.31
N ILE A 82 -0.58 10.26 -7.33
CA ILE A 82 0.22 11.47 -7.50
C ILE A 82 -0.70 12.68 -7.65
N LEU A 83 -1.70 12.60 -8.54
CA LEU A 83 -2.68 13.67 -8.72
C LEU A 83 -3.45 13.96 -7.43
N LEU A 84 -3.90 12.93 -6.71
CA LEU A 84 -4.60 13.11 -5.43
C LEU A 84 -3.73 13.82 -4.40
N ARG A 85 -2.44 13.46 -4.31
CA ARG A 85 -1.49 14.10 -3.38
C ARG A 85 -1.27 15.57 -3.75
N GLU A 86 -1.16 15.89 -5.04
CA GLU A 86 -1.05 17.28 -5.51
C GLU A 86 -2.31 18.08 -5.15
N ARG A 87 -3.50 17.54 -5.44
CA ARG A 87 -4.77 18.20 -5.11
C ARG A 87 -4.96 18.36 -3.60
N ALA A 88 -4.58 17.37 -2.81
CA ALA A 88 -4.61 17.48 -1.35
C ALA A 88 -3.64 18.55 -0.85
N ALA A 89 -2.45 18.65 -1.43
CA ALA A 89 -1.47 19.68 -1.09
C ALA A 89 -1.90 21.10 -1.51
N GLU A 90 -2.62 21.24 -2.63
CA GLU A 90 -3.19 22.51 -3.10
C GLU A 90 -4.40 22.96 -2.30
N MET A 91 -5.27 22.02 -1.90
CA MET A 91 -6.48 22.30 -1.12
C MET A 91 -6.14 22.64 0.34
N TYR A 92 -4.99 22.18 0.83
CA TYR A 92 -4.47 22.42 2.16
C TYR A 92 -3.07 23.08 2.14
N PRO A 93 -2.94 24.34 1.70
CA PRO A 93 -1.66 25.05 1.68
C PRO A 93 -1.06 25.21 3.09
N ALA A 94 -1.89 25.09 4.14
CA ALA A 94 -1.48 25.16 5.54
C ALA A 94 -0.77 23.89 6.07
N PHE A 95 -1.00 22.71 5.47
CA PHE A 95 -0.34 21.47 5.92
C PHE A 95 1.16 21.44 5.61
N ARG A 96 1.60 22.17 4.58
CA ARG A 96 3.03 22.39 4.29
C ARG A 96 3.78 23.09 5.43
N ARG A 97 3.11 23.90 6.26
CA ARG A 97 3.74 24.63 7.38
C ARG A 97 3.80 23.82 8.67
N ILE A 98 3.02 22.74 8.80
CA ILE A 98 2.97 21.91 10.01
C ILE A 98 3.87 20.68 9.88
N PHE A 99 4.05 20.16 8.66
CA PHE A 99 4.92 19.02 8.37
C PHE A 99 6.26 19.42 7.70
N GLY A 100 6.53 20.72 7.64
CA GLY A 100 7.73 21.30 7.05
C GLY A 100 8.62 21.97 8.11
N GLU A 101 9.08 21.19 9.08
CA GLU A 101 10.42 21.15 9.70
C GLU A 101 10.55 19.81 10.46
#